data_AF-X0SRU3-F1
#
_entry.id   AF-X0SRU3-F1
#
_cell.length_a   1.000
_cell.length_b   1.000
_cell.length_c   1.000
_cell.angle_alpha   90.00
_cell.angle_beta   90.00
_cell.angle_gamma   90.00
#
_symmetry.space_group_name_H-M   'P 1'
#
loop_
_entity.id
_entity.type
_entity.pdbx_description
1 polymer ?
#
loop_
_entity_poly.entity_id
_entity_poly.type
_entity_poly.pdbx_seq_one_letter_code
_entity_poly.pdbx_strand_id
1 'polypeptide(L)'
;MASTGEVQPTAPQAGILQTLRQPRIVLILLAVWDIVGVVAQVLSDSFLFDMKGAEASGILAGRAFSASMVIPAIIYLWAARDPKRYRQVFWLALVEQVIVVLSCFYHRGAEDITWAGTIIPAVISGGLIFLVFFNLFQPREEAPPPGPPPMPPA
;
A
#
# COMPACT_ATOMS: atom_id res chain seq x y z
N MET A 1 30.41 -45.06 17.21
CA MET A 1 29.59 -44.11 17.99
C MET A 1 29.41 -42.83 17.17
N ALA A 2 28.28 -42.17 17.39
CA ALA A 2 27.60 -41.23 16.50
C ALA A 2 28.31 -39.89 16.25
N SER A 3 28.00 -39.25 15.12
CA SER A 3 27.33 -37.93 15.09
C SER A 3 27.07 -37.52 13.63
N THR A 4 25.96 -37.97 13.05
CA THR A 4 25.39 -37.35 11.85
C THR A 4 24.82 -36.00 12.26
N GLY A 5 25.59 -34.94 12.03
CA GLY A 5 25.14 -33.57 12.21
C GLY A 5 23.96 -33.30 11.28
N GLU A 6 22.75 -33.30 11.85
CA GLU A 6 21.58 -32.77 11.18
C GLU A 6 21.81 -31.29 10.91
N VAL A 7 22.13 -30.96 9.66
CA VAL A 7 22.14 -29.58 9.18
C VAL A 7 20.69 -29.13 9.17
N GLN A 8 20.30 -28.45 10.25
CA GLN A 8 19.00 -27.82 10.39
C GLN A 8 18.75 -26.92 9.16
N PRO A 9 17.67 -27.11 8.39
CA PRO A 9 17.42 -26.29 7.22
C PRO A 9 17.18 -24.86 7.70
N THR A 10 18.10 -23.95 7.36
CA THR A 10 17.87 -22.50 7.48
C THR A 10 16.54 -22.20 6.80
N ALA A 11 15.55 -21.78 7.58
CA ALA A 11 14.23 -21.43 7.07
C ALA A 11 14.38 -20.50 5.86
N PRO A 12 13.67 -20.73 4.73
CA PRO A 12 13.80 -19.88 3.56
C PRO A 12 13.54 -18.43 3.97
N GLN A 13 14.54 -17.55 3.81
CA GLN A 13 14.30 -16.12 3.92
C GLN A 13 13.27 -15.77 2.85
N ALA A 14 12.04 -15.51 3.27
CA ALA A 14 11.04 -14.96 2.36
C ALA A 14 11.63 -13.67 1.80
N GLY A 15 11.85 -13.63 0.48
CA GLY A 15 12.48 -12.48 -0.15
C GLY A 15 11.68 -11.21 0.15
N ILE A 16 12.33 -10.05 0.26
CA ILE A 16 11.67 -8.76 0.54
C ILE A 16 10.44 -8.56 -0.36
N LEU A 17 10.55 -8.96 -1.63
CA LEU A 17 9.45 -8.91 -2.59
C LEU A 17 8.28 -9.83 -2.23
N GLN A 18 8.51 -11.03 -1.69
CA GLN A 18 7.45 -11.92 -1.21
C GLN A 18 6.74 -11.30 0.01
N THR A 19 7.48 -10.67 0.91
CA THR A 19 6.91 -9.95 2.06
C THR A 19 6.08 -8.75 1.61
N LEU A 20 6.58 -7.93 0.69
CA LEU A 20 5.86 -6.78 0.15
C LEU A 20 4.61 -7.18 -0.66
N ARG A 21 4.56 -8.40 -1.20
CA ARG A 21 3.38 -8.92 -1.89
C ARG A 21 2.30 -9.43 -0.94
N GLN A 22 2.58 -9.60 0.35
CA GLN A 22 1.57 -10.06 1.30
C GLN A 22 0.42 -9.02 1.37
N PRO A 23 -0.85 -9.43 1.19
CA PRO A 23 -1.99 -8.51 1.19
C PRO A 23 -2.04 -7.61 2.43
N ARG A 24 -1.70 -8.18 3.59
CA ARG A 24 -1.66 -7.45 4.87
C ARG A 24 -0.61 -6.35 4.86
N ILE A 25 0.58 -6.62 4.33
CA ILE A 25 1.68 -5.64 4.26
C ILE A 25 1.31 -4.53 3.31
N VAL A 26 0.71 -4.83 2.16
CA VAL A 26 0.24 -3.80 1.21
C VAL A 26 -0.79 -2.87 1.85
N LEU A 27 -1.77 -3.40 2.58
CA LEU A 27 -2.75 -2.57 3.30
C LEU A 27 -2.10 -1.70 4.38
N ILE A 28 -1.09 -2.22 5.10
CA ILE A 28 -0.35 -1.42 6.08
C ILE A 28 0.43 -0.30 5.39
N LEU A 29 1.09 -0.58 4.25
CA LEU A 29 1.83 0.42 3.48
C LEU A 29 0.91 1.53 2.97
N LEU A 30 -0.28 1.17 2.47
CA LEU A 30 -1.32 2.14 2.08
C LEU A 30 -1.73 3.01 3.26
N ALA A 31 -2.05 2.39 4.41
CA ALA A 31 -2.42 3.14 5.61
C ALA A 31 -1.31 4.10 6.08
N VAL A 32 -0.06 3.65 6.07
CA VAL A 32 1.10 4.49 6.41
C VAL A 32 1.21 5.66 5.45
N TRP A 33 1.03 5.43 4.14
CA TRP A 33 1.08 6.49 3.14
C TRP A 33 0.00 7.56 3.34
N ASP A 34 -1.19 7.15 3.73
CA ASP A 34 -2.27 8.08 4.05
C ASP A 34 -2.00 8.88 5.32
N ILE A 35 -1.50 8.22 6.37
CA ILE A 35 -1.10 8.88 7.62
C ILE A 35 0.00 9.91 7.33
N VAL A 36 0.98 9.59 6.49
CA VAL A 36 2.03 10.53 6.08
C VAL A 36 1.43 11.74 5.38
N GLY A 37 0.42 11.55 4.52
CA GLY A 37 -0.32 12.64 3.90
C GLY A 37 -1.07 13.53 4.91
N VAL A 38 -1.75 12.93 5.90
CA VAL A 38 -2.40 13.68 7.00
C VAL A 38 -1.36 14.48 7.79
N VAL A 39 -0.24 13.85 8.15
CA VAL A 39 0.84 14.51 8.90
C VAL A 39 1.40 15.69 8.10
N ALA A 40 1.60 15.54 6.78
CA ALA A 40 2.03 16.63 5.92
C ALA A 40 1.03 17.79 5.93
N GLN A 41 -0.27 17.51 5.89
CA GLN A 41 -1.31 18.54 5.97
C GLN A 41 -1.35 19.23 7.35
N VAL A 42 -1.13 18.50 8.45
CA VAL A 42 -1.11 19.09 9.80
C VAL A 42 0.15 19.92 10.04
N LEU A 43 1.29 19.52 9.48
CA LEU A 43 2.58 20.19 9.64
C LEU A 43 2.81 21.26 8.57
N SER A 44 1.78 22.04 8.21
CA SER A 44 1.76 22.93 7.03
C SER A 44 2.79 24.10 7.01
N ASP A 45 3.65 24.19 8.03
CA ASP A 45 4.78 25.13 8.16
C ASP A 45 6.13 24.36 8.24
N SER A 46 6.31 23.28 7.48
CA SER A 46 7.51 22.43 7.56
C SER A 46 8.02 21.97 6.20
N PHE A 47 9.24 21.43 6.13
CA PHE A 47 9.86 20.91 4.90
C PHE A 47 8.99 19.88 4.11
N LEU A 48 8.03 19.25 4.80
CA LEU A 48 7.07 18.30 4.21
C LEU A 48 5.93 18.99 3.45
N PHE A 49 5.51 20.17 3.90
CA PHE A 49 4.50 21.04 3.30
C PHE A 49 4.69 22.46 3.85
N ASP A 50 5.05 23.41 2.99
CA ASP A 50 5.23 24.84 3.32
C ASP A 50 4.41 25.66 2.32
N MET A 51 3.40 26.36 2.82
CA MET A 51 2.46 27.14 2.02
C MET A 51 2.90 28.61 2.02
N LYS A 52 3.81 28.99 1.11
CA LYS A 52 4.28 30.38 0.97
C LYS A 52 3.73 31.02 -0.30
N GLY A 53 2.68 31.82 -0.14
CA GLY A 53 2.10 32.60 -1.23
C GLY A 53 1.17 31.79 -2.13
N ALA A 54 1.37 31.86 -3.44
CA ALA A 54 0.53 31.18 -4.44
C ALA A 54 0.96 29.73 -4.74
N GLU A 55 2.14 29.31 -4.29
CA GLU A 55 2.66 27.95 -4.48
C GLU A 55 2.75 27.23 -3.13
N ALA A 56 2.24 25.99 -3.10
CA ALA A 56 2.51 25.07 -2.03
C ALA A 56 3.80 24.30 -2.33
N SER A 57 4.80 24.53 -1.48
CA SER A 57 6.11 23.89 -1.56
C SER A 57 6.21 22.72 -0.57
N GLY A 58 7.16 21.82 -0.78
CA GLY A 58 7.37 20.63 0.08
C GLY A 58 7.17 19.30 -0.64
N ILE A 59 7.89 18.28 -0.17
CA ILE A 59 7.99 16.95 -0.83
C ILE A 59 6.63 16.24 -0.90
N LEU A 60 5.72 16.54 0.02
CA LEU A 60 4.42 15.89 0.12
C LEU A 60 3.26 16.78 -0.34
N ALA A 61 3.53 17.91 -1.01
CA ALA A 61 2.50 18.85 -1.45
C ALA A 61 1.40 18.17 -2.29
N GLY A 62 1.76 17.37 -3.30
CA GLY A 62 0.78 16.63 -4.10
C GLY A 62 -0.04 15.59 -3.32
N ARG A 63 0.50 15.06 -2.21
CA ARG A 63 -0.25 14.18 -1.30
C ARG A 63 -1.17 15.00 -0.40
N ALA A 64 -0.70 16.11 0.17
CA ALA A 64 -1.41 16.97 1.11
C ALA A 64 -2.69 17.61 0.55
N PHE A 65 -2.74 17.90 -0.76
CA PHE A 65 -3.95 18.38 -1.44
C PHE A 65 -5.00 17.31 -1.76
N SER A 66 -4.69 16.03 -1.56
CA SER A 66 -5.63 14.95 -1.85
C SER A 66 -6.75 14.89 -0.81
N ALA A 67 -8.00 14.69 -1.27
CA ALA A 67 -9.18 14.65 -0.41
C ALA A 67 -9.12 13.51 0.64
N SER A 68 -9.54 13.83 1.87
CA SER A 68 -9.78 12.94 3.02
C SER A 68 -8.93 11.66 3.12
N MET A 69 -7.75 11.77 3.74
CA MET A 69 -6.79 10.65 3.89
C MET A 69 -7.01 9.82 5.17
N VAL A 70 -7.71 10.40 6.16
CA VAL A 70 -7.98 9.73 7.45
C VAL A 70 -8.90 8.52 7.27
N ILE A 71 -9.93 8.64 6.43
CA ILE A 71 -10.93 7.58 6.23
C ILE A 71 -10.28 6.35 5.55
N PRO A 72 -9.57 6.48 4.41
CA PRO A 72 -8.83 5.37 3.80
C PRO A 72 -7.85 4.71 4.78
N ALA A 73 -7.08 5.47 5.55
CA ALA A 73 -6.14 4.93 6.54
C ALA A 73 -6.83 3.99 7.55
N ILE A 74 -7.98 4.41 8.09
CA ILE A 74 -8.77 3.59 9.02
C ILE A 74 -9.28 2.32 8.34
N ILE A 75 -9.81 2.44 7.12
CA ILE A 75 -10.33 1.31 6.34
C ILE A 75 -9.22 0.29 6.06
N TYR A 76 -8.02 0.74 5.68
CA TYR A 76 -6.89 -0.12 5.39
C TYR A 76 -6.38 -0.85 6.64
N LEU A 77 -6.24 -0.16 7.77
CA LEU A 77 -5.86 -0.79 9.04
C LEU A 77 -6.90 -1.81 9.52
N TRP A 78 -8.18 -1.51 9.34
CA TRP A 78 -9.26 -2.44 9.65
C TRP A 78 -9.22 -3.67 8.74
N ALA A 79 -9.08 -3.47 7.43
CA ALA A 79 -9.02 -4.54 6.44
C ALA A 79 -7.76 -5.40 6.57
N ALA A 80 -6.66 -4.85 7.10
CA ALA A 80 -5.41 -5.58 7.32
C ALA A 80 -5.54 -6.73 8.34
N ARG A 81 -6.60 -6.76 9.16
CA ARG A 81 -6.87 -7.86 10.10
C ARG A 81 -7.32 -9.14 9.38
N ASP A 82 -8.09 -9.00 8.31
CA ASP A 82 -8.52 -10.13 7.46
C ASP A 82 -8.56 -9.69 5.99
N PRO A 83 -7.37 -9.55 5.35
CA PRO A 83 -7.28 -9.03 3.99
C PRO A 83 -7.94 -9.96 2.97
N LYS A 84 -8.19 -11.23 3.35
CA LYS A 84 -8.80 -12.21 2.45
C LYS A 84 -10.29 -11.96 2.27
N ARG A 85 -10.96 -11.48 3.33
CA ARG A 85 -12.39 -11.17 3.35
C ARG A 85 -12.71 -9.84 2.67
N TYR A 86 -11.77 -8.89 2.70
CA TYR A 86 -11.99 -7.51 2.26
C TYR A 86 -11.30 -7.17 0.93
N ARG A 87 -11.42 -8.04 -0.08
CA ARG A 87 -10.77 -7.82 -1.39
C ARG A 87 -11.22 -6.53 -2.08
N GLN A 88 -12.46 -6.11 -1.86
CA GLN A 88 -13.01 -4.86 -2.39
C GLN A 88 -12.22 -3.62 -1.93
N VAL A 89 -11.56 -3.70 -0.76
CA VAL A 89 -10.73 -2.61 -0.24
C VAL A 89 -9.49 -2.37 -1.11
N PHE A 90 -8.99 -3.40 -1.80
CA PHE A 90 -7.91 -3.21 -2.77
C PHE A 90 -8.37 -2.47 -4.03
N TRP A 91 -9.64 -2.60 -4.44
CA TRP A 91 -10.19 -1.77 -5.52
C TRP A 91 -10.32 -0.31 -5.11
N LEU A 92 -10.78 -0.06 -3.88
CA LEU A 92 -10.81 1.28 -3.29
C LEU A 92 -9.39 1.89 -3.30
N ALA A 93 -8.40 1.13 -2.84
CA ALA A 93 -7.00 1.55 -2.85
C ALA A 93 -6.48 1.85 -4.26
N LEU A 94 -6.82 1.04 -5.24
CA LEU A 94 -6.41 1.28 -6.62
C LEU A 94 -6.97 2.62 -7.15
N VAL A 95 -8.26 2.87 -6.94
CA VAL A 95 -8.90 4.12 -7.35
C VAL A 95 -8.30 5.31 -6.62
N GLU A 96 -8.09 5.22 -5.31
CA GLU A 96 -7.46 6.29 -4.53
C GLU A 96 -6.07 6.63 -5.08
N GLN A 97 -5.19 5.65 -5.28
CA GLN A 97 -3.84 5.93 -5.75
C GLN A 97 -3.83 6.53 -7.16
N VAL A 98 -4.75 6.11 -8.04
CA VAL A 98 -4.93 6.75 -9.36
C VAL A 98 -5.34 8.21 -9.22
N ILE A 99 -6.31 8.51 -8.34
CA ILE A 99 -6.74 9.88 -8.06
C ILE A 99 -5.56 10.70 -7.53
N VAL A 100 -4.76 10.18 -6.60
CA VAL A 100 -3.57 10.87 -6.06
C VAL A 100 -2.59 11.23 -7.17
N VAL A 101 -2.29 10.29 -8.07
CA VAL A 101 -1.38 10.54 -9.20
C VAL A 101 -1.95 11.62 -10.13
N LEU A 102 -3.24 11.54 -10.47
CA LEU A 102 -3.91 12.55 -11.30
C LEU A 102 -3.92 13.93 -10.62
N SER A 103 -4.19 14.00 -9.32
CA SER A 103 -4.13 15.23 -8.53
C SER A 103 -2.73 15.84 -8.54
N CYS A 104 -1.67 15.03 -8.42
CA CYS A 104 -0.30 15.51 -8.52
C CYS A 104 -0.04 16.19 -9.88
N PHE A 105 -0.45 15.57 -10.98
CA PHE A 105 -0.29 16.17 -12.31
C PHE A 105 -1.17 17.39 -12.55
N TYR A 106 -2.41 17.38 -12.04
CA TYR A 106 -3.32 18.51 -12.12
C TYR A 106 -2.76 19.73 -11.40
N HIS A 107 -2.41 19.61 -10.12
CA HIS A 107 -1.85 20.70 -9.34
C HIS A 107 -0.49 21.17 -9.88
N ARG A 108 0.29 20.25 -10.48
CA ARG A 108 1.50 20.67 -11.19
C ARG A 108 1.17 21.52 -12.42
N GLY A 109 0.18 21.12 -13.21
CA GLY A 109 -0.26 21.87 -14.39
C GLY A 109 -0.91 23.21 -14.07
N ALA A 110 -1.52 23.33 -12.89
CA ALA A 110 -2.02 24.58 -12.33
C ALA A 110 -0.93 25.46 -11.70
N GLU A 111 0.32 24.98 -11.68
CA GLU A 111 1.46 25.64 -11.01
C GLU A 111 1.28 25.79 -9.49
N ASP A 112 0.42 24.99 -8.86
CA ASP A 112 0.17 25.04 -7.42
C ASP A 112 1.29 24.36 -6.60
N ILE A 113 2.06 23.45 -7.22
CA ILE A 113 3.08 22.62 -6.54
C ILE A 113 4.39 22.49 -7.31
N THR A 114 5.50 22.39 -6.57
CA THR A 114 6.84 22.17 -7.12
C THR A 114 7.02 20.78 -7.73
N TRP A 115 7.99 20.62 -8.64
CA TRP A 115 8.34 19.32 -9.25
C TRP A 115 8.64 18.22 -8.24
N ALA A 116 9.31 18.54 -7.12
CA ALA A 116 9.57 17.56 -6.06
C ALA A 116 8.27 17.11 -5.36
N GLY A 117 7.37 18.07 -5.09
CA GLY A 117 6.04 17.81 -4.53
C GLY A 117 5.09 17.07 -5.47
N THR A 118 5.42 16.98 -6.77
CA THR A 118 4.71 16.18 -7.77
C THR A 118 5.32 14.79 -7.93
N ILE A 119 6.62 14.72 -8.21
CA ILE A 119 7.29 13.48 -8.62
C ILE A 119 7.33 12.47 -7.48
N ILE A 120 7.68 12.90 -6.26
CA ILE A 120 7.86 11.98 -5.14
C ILE A 120 6.52 11.30 -4.77
N PRO A 121 5.41 12.03 -4.56
CA PRO A 121 4.12 11.39 -4.31
C PRO A 121 3.64 10.52 -5.47
N ALA A 122 3.83 10.97 -6.72
CA ALA A 122 3.43 10.19 -7.89
C ALA A 122 4.18 8.86 -8.01
N VAL A 123 5.50 8.84 -7.73
CA VAL A 123 6.32 7.62 -7.75
C VAL A 123 5.90 6.66 -6.63
N ILE A 124 5.69 7.16 -5.41
CA ILE A 124 5.24 6.34 -4.28
C ILE A 124 3.86 5.74 -4.56
N SER A 125 2.91 6.55 -5.01
CA SER A 125 1.58 6.07 -5.40
C SER A 125 1.63 5.10 -6.58
N GLY A 126 2.50 5.32 -7.57
CA GLY A 126 2.74 4.36 -8.66
C GLY A 126 3.24 3.01 -8.16
N GLY A 127 4.18 3.00 -7.21
CA GLY A 127 4.64 1.77 -6.55
C GLY A 127 3.53 1.05 -5.78
N LEU A 128 2.67 1.80 -5.07
CA LEU A 128 1.52 1.24 -4.36
C LEU A 128 0.47 0.67 -5.33
N ILE A 129 0.19 1.35 -6.46
CA ILE A 129 -0.67 0.84 -7.55
C ILE A 129 -0.15 -0.51 -8.02
N PHE A 130 1.16 -0.62 -8.28
CA PHE A 130 1.78 -1.86 -8.69
C PHE A 130 1.55 -2.98 -7.66
N LEU A 131 1.78 -2.73 -6.38
CA LEU A 131 1.58 -3.72 -5.31
C LEU A 131 0.10 -4.14 -5.16
N VAL A 132 -0.82 -3.18 -5.25
CA VAL A 132 -2.27 -3.42 -5.20
C VAL A 132 -2.72 -4.25 -6.40
N PHE A 133 -2.21 -3.96 -7.59
CA PHE A 133 -2.54 -4.69 -8.82
C PHE A 133 -2.17 -6.17 -8.69
N PHE A 134 -0.98 -6.51 -8.21
CA PHE A 134 -0.63 -7.92 -7.99
C PHE A 134 -1.53 -8.59 -6.96
N ASN A 135 -1.93 -7.89 -5.90
CA ASN A 135 -2.84 -8.45 -4.90
C ASN A 135 -4.26 -8.66 -5.43
N LEU A 136 -4.70 -7.85 -6.41
CA LEU A 136 -6.01 -8.00 -7.04
C LEU A 136 -6.04 -9.11 -8.10
N PHE A 137 -4.99 -9.26 -8.89
CA PHE A 137 -5.02 -10.07 -10.12
C PHE A 137 -4.23 -11.38 -10.04
N GLN A 138 -3.50 -11.66 -8.96
CA GLN A 138 -2.91 -12.99 -8.81
C GLN A 138 -3.98 -14.06 -8.51
N PRO A 139 -4.00 -15.17 -9.27
CA PRO A 139 -4.84 -16.32 -8.96
C PRO A 139 -4.53 -16.82 -7.55
N ARG A 140 -5.56 -16.98 -6.72
CA ARG A 140 -5.39 -17.75 -5.49
C ARG A 140 -5.26 -19.21 -5.85
N GLU A 141 -4.31 -19.89 -5.23
CA GLU A 141 -4.46 -21.32 -5.00
C GLU A 141 -5.78 -21.51 -4.22
N GLU A 142 -6.83 -21.86 -4.94
CA GLU A 142 -8.05 -22.37 -4.32
C GLU A 142 -7.63 -23.57 -3.47
N ALA A 143 -7.99 -23.52 -2.18
CA ALA A 143 -7.79 -24.67 -1.32
C ALA A 143 -8.40 -25.89 -2.03
N PRO A 144 -7.66 -27.02 -2.14
CA PRO A 144 -8.18 -28.20 -2.80
C PRO A 144 -9.57 -28.49 -2.25
N PRO A 145 -10.57 -28.78 -3.11
CA PRO A 145 -11.90 -29.12 -2.65
C PRO A 145 -11.78 -30.20 -1.58
N PRO A 146 -12.58 -30.14 -0.49
CA PRO A 146 -12.49 -31.13 0.58
C PRO A 146 -12.56 -32.52 -0.03
N GLY A 147 -11.51 -33.32 0.22
CA GLY A 147 -11.41 -34.67 -0.31
C GLY A 147 -12.64 -35.48 0.07
N PRO A 148 -13.02 -36.49 -0.74
CA PRO A 148 -14.18 -37.31 -0.46
C PRO A 148 -14.09 -37.88 0.97
N PRO A 149 -15.20 -37.94 1.72
CA PRO A 149 -15.20 -38.46 3.08
C PRO A 149 -14.63 -39.90 3.08
N PRO A 150 -13.85 -40.27 4.10
CA PRO A 150 -13.27 -41.61 4.18
C PRO A 150 -14.40 -42.65 4.12
N MET A 151 -14.31 -43.58 3.16
CA MET A 151 -15.29 -44.66 3.07
C MET A 151 -15.18 -45.55 4.32
N PRO A 152 -16.31 -45.98 4.89
CA PRO A 152 -16.29 -46.92 6.01
C PRO A 152 -15.62 -48.23 5.58
N PRO A 153 -14.87 -48.88 6.48
CA PRO A 153 -14.27 -50.18 6.21
C PRO A 153 -15.36 -51.21 5.92
N ALA A 154 -15.14 -52.03 4.89
CA ALA A 154 -15.97 -53.19 4.55
C ALA A 154 -15.66 -54.38 5.47
#